data_AF-A0A2U2CJL3-F1
#
_entry.id   AF-A0A2U2CJL3-F1
#
_cell.length_a   1.000
_cell.length_b   1.000
_cell.length_c   1.000
_cell.angle_alpha   90.00
_cell.angle_beta   90.00
_cell.angle_gamma   90.00
#
_symmetry.space_group_name_H-M   'P 1'
#
loop_
_entity.id
_entity.type
_entity.pdbx_description
1 polymer ?
#
loop_
_entity_poly.entity_id
_entity_poly.type
_entity_poly.pdbx_seq_one_letter_code
_entity_poly.pdbx_strand_id
1 'polypeptide(L)' 'MAELVLALGFVAVIEGLVLALAPLRFEELLEWLRSLDAQVRRTLGLGMVAFGVALIWLAKSVLG' A
#
# COMPACT_ATOMS: atom_id res chain seq x y z
N MET A 1 -9.53 3.55 18.91
CA MET A 1 -10.69 3.40 18.00
C MET A 1 -10.74 4.47 16.92
N ALA A 2 -10.65 5.77 17.25
CA ALA A 2 -10.64 6.85 16.26
C ALA A 2 -9.51 6.73 15.22
N GLU A 3 -8.28 6.41 15.63
CA GLU A 3 -7.13 6.22 14.73
C GLU A 3 -7.34 5.09 13.72
N LEU A 4 -8.03 4.00 14.11
CA LEU A 4 -8.33 2.88 13.23
C LEU A 4 -9.31 3.30 12.13
N VAL A 5 -10.36 4.04 12.50
CA VAL A 5 -11.34 4.59 11.54
C VAL A 5 -10.66 5.56 10.58
N LEU A 6 -9.75 6.41 11.09
CA LEU A 6 -8.97 7.33 10.27
C LEU A 6 -8.06 6.60 9.28
N ALA A 7 -7.32 5.59 9.74
CA ALA A 7 -6.46 4.79 8.87
C ALA A 7 -7.26 4.09 7.76
N LEU A 8 -8.39 3.48 8.10
CA LEU A 8 -9.29 2.87 7.12
C LEU A 8 -9.87 3.91 6.14
N GLY A 9 -10.23 5.09 6.62
CA GLY A 9 -10.69 6.20 5.78
C GLY A 9 -9.63 6.65 4.77
N PHE A 10 -8.37 6.79 5.19
CA PHE A 10 -7.27 7.12 4.28
C PHE A 10 -7.05 6.05 3.22
N VAL A 11 -7.07 4.76 3.61
CA VAL A 11 -6.95 3.65 2.65
C VAL A 11 -8.08 3.73 1.62
N ALA A 12 -9.33 3.91 2.05
CA ALA A 12 -10.47 4.01 1.15
C ALA A 12 -10.38 5.21 0.19
N VAL A 13 -9.92 6.37 0.67
CA VAL A 13 -9.69 7.56 -0.17
C VAL A 13 -8.61 7.29 -1.21
N ILE A 14 -7.46 6.76 -0.80
CA ILE A 14 -6.34 6.51 -1.73
C ILE A 14 -6.75 5.48 -2.79
N GLU A 15 -7.31 4.34 -2.38
CA GLU A 15 -7.78 3.30 -3.31
C GLU A 15 -8.87 3.83 -4.25
N GLY A 16 -9.83 4.60 -3.72
CA GLY A 16 -10.89 5.22 -4.51
C GLY A 16 -10.35 6.24 -5.53
N LEU A 17 -9.35 7.04 -5.15
CA LEU A 17 -8.68 7.97 -6.06
C LEU A 17 -7.94 7.23 -7.17
N VAL A 18 -7.24 6.14 -6.84
CA VAL A 18 -6.54 5.33 -7.83
C VAL A 18 -7.53 4.77 -8.86
N LEU A 19 -8.67 4.24 -8.41
CA LEU A 19 -9.74 3.75 -9.29
C LEU A 19 -10.40 4.87 -10.11
N ALA A 20 -10.61 6.05 -9.52
CA ALA A 20 -11.30 7.16 -10.18
C ALA A 20 -10.43 7.93 -11.18
N LEU A 21 -9.15 8.15 -10.87
CA LEU A 21 -8.26 9.03 -11.64
C LEU A 21 -7.36 8.28 -12.62
N ALA A 22 -7.02 7.02 -12.34
CA ALA A 22 -6.03 6.28 -13.12
C ALA A 22 -6.42 4.82 -13.39
N PRO A 23 -7.65 4.54 -13.87
CA PRO A 23 -8.13 3.17 -14.08
C PRO A 23 -7.23 2.37 -15.04
N LEU A 24 -6.81 2.94 -16.19
CA LEU A 24 -5.96 2.23 -17.16
C LEU A 24 -4.55 1.91 -16.61
N ARG A 25 -3.97 2.80 -15.81
CA ARG A 25 -2.63 2.61 -15.22
C ARG A 25 -2.64 1.47 -14.21
N PHE A 26 -3.78 1.21 -13.59
CA PHE A 26 -3.95 0.14 -12.63
C PHE A 26 -3.96 -1.24 -13.31
N GLU A 27 -4.58 -1.34 -14.50
CA GLU A 27 -4.55 -2.54 -15.32
C GLU A 27 -3.12 -2.87 -15.79
N GLU A 28 -2.38 -1.89 -16.31
CA GLU A 28 -0.97 -2.06 -16.71
C GLU A 28 -0.09 -2.53 -15.53
N LEU A 29 -0.29 -1.96 -14.34
CA LEU A 29 0.42 -2.37 -13.13
C LEU A 29 0.08 -3.82 -12.74
N LEU A 30 -1.20 -4.21 -12.85
CA LEU A 30 -1.65 -5.57 -12.55
C LEU A 30 -1.09 -6.59 -13.54
N GLU A 31 -1.02 -6.25 -14.83
CA GLU A 31 -0.38 -7.08 -15.84
C GLU A 31 1.12 -7.26 -15.56
N TRP A 32 1.80 -6.16 -15.23
CA TRP A 32 3.20 -6.23 -14.81
C TRP A 32 3.37 -7.11 -13.57
N LEU A 33 2.56 -6.90 -12.52
CA LEU A 33 2.59 -7.73 -11.31
C LEU A 33 2.33 -9.21 -11.62
N ARG A 34 1.39 -9.51 -12.54
CA ARG A 34 1.08 -10.88 -12.97
C ARG A 34 2.22 -11.51 -13.77
N SER A 35 3.02 -10.71 -14.48
CA SER A 35 4.22 -11.20 -15.19
C SER A 35 5.33 -11.66 -14.25
N LEU A 36 5.31 -11.23 -12.98
CA LEU A 36 6.31 -11.62 -11.98
C LEU A 36 6.05 -13.02 -11.41
N ASP A 37 7.13 -13.76 -11.18
CA ASP A 37 7.10 -15.03 -10.46
C ASP A 37 6.44 -14.89 -9.08
N ALA A 38 5.76 -15.96 -8.64
CA ALA A 38 5.05 -15.98 -7.37
C ALA A 38 5.97 -15.65 -6.17
N GLN A 39 7.23 -16.10 -6.22
CA GLN A 39 8.22 -15.79 -5.19
C GLN A 39 8.58 -14.30 -5.18
N VAL A 40 8.77 -13.67 -6.34
CA VAL A 40 9.10 -12.24 -6.46
C VAL A 40 7.93 -11.39 -5.94
N ARG A 41 6.70 -11.73 -6.31
CA ARG A 41 5.48 -11.08 -5.79
C ARG A 41 5.40 -11.13 -4.27
N ARG A 42 5.69 -12.30 -3.68
CA ARG A 42 5.70 -12.48 -2.22
C ARG A 42 6.76 -11.62 -1.56
N THR A 43 7.98 -11.60 -2.11
CA THR A 43 9.08 -10.80 -1.56
C THR A 43 8.79 -9.30 -1.64
N LEU A 44 8.21 -8.83 -2.75
CA LEU A 44 7.73 -7.45 -2.89
C LEU A 44 6.70 -7.09 -1.83
N GLY A 45 5.68 -7.95 -1.64
CA GLY A 45 4.65 -7.73 -0.62
C GLY A 45 5.23 -7.68 0.80
N LEU A 46 6.12 -8.62 1.14
CA LEU A 46 6.80 -8.62 2.43
C LEU A 46 7.70 -7.39 2.63
N GLY A 47 8.38 -6.94 1.57
CA GLY A 47 9.17 -5.70 1.58
C GLY A 47 8.32 -4.47 1.87
N MET A 48 7.14 -4.35 1.25
CA MET A 48 6.20 -3.26 1.50
C MET A 48 5.64 -3.28 2.93
N VAL A 49 5.34 -4.46 3.47
CA VAL A 49 4.92 -4.60 4.86
C VAL A 49 6.04 -4.16 5.81
N ALA A 50 7.27 -4.66 5.61
CA ALA A 50 8.41 -4.30 6.43
C ALA A 50 8.69 -2.79 6.39
N PHE A 51 8.63 -2.19 5.20
CA PHE A 51 8.80 -0.75 5.02
C PHE A 51 7.70 0.05 5.73
N GLY A 52 6.44 -0.34 5.58
CA GLY A 52 5.32 0.31 6.27
C GLY A 52 5.45 0.26 7.79
N VAL A 53 5.83 -0.90 8.35
CA VAL A 53 6.12 -1.06 9.79
C VAL A 53 7.28 -0.15 10.21
N ALA A 54 8.35 -0.08 9.43
CA ALA A 54 9.50 0.78 9.73
C ALA A 54 9.11 2.28 9.73
N LEU A 55 8.27 2.71 8.79
CA LEU A 55 7.76 4.10 8.76
C LEU A 55 6.87 4.41 9.96
N ILE A 56 5.97 3.51 10.33
CA ILE A 56 5.13 3.68 11.52
C ILE A 56 6.00 3.76 12.77
N TRP A 57 7.00 2.88 12.89
CA TRP A 57 7.93 2.90 14.02
C TRP A 57 8.72 4.21 14.07
N LEU A 58 9.26 4.67 12.94
CA LEU A 58 9.97 5.95 12.85
C LEU A 58 9.08 7.12 13.26
N ALA A 59 7.86 7.20 12.71
CA ALA A 59 6.90 8.25 13.05
C ALA A 59 6.61 8.27 14.55
N LYS A 60 6.37 7.10 15.16
CA LYS A 60 6.16 7.00 16.61
C LYS A 60 7.41 7.33 17.43
N SER A 61 8.61 7.09 16.92
CA SER A 61 9.86 7.40 17.63
C SER A 61 10.28 8.86 17.54
N VAL A 62 9.87 9.57 16.49
CA VAL A 62 10.24 10.98 16.24
C VAL A 62 9.17 11.93 16.74
N LEU A 63 7.88 11.57 16.65
CA LEU A 63 6.74 12.40 17.03
C LEU A 63 6.05 11.97 18.32
N GLY A 64 6.37 10.78 18.86
CA GLY A 64 5.82 10.25 20.11
C GLY A 64 6.82 10.35 21.24
#